data_AF-A0A3D0D611-F1
#
_entry.id   AF-A0A3D0D611-F1
#
_cell.length_a   1.000
_cell.length_b   1.000
_cell.length_c   1.000
_cell.angle_alpha   90.00
_cell.angle_beta   90.00
_cell.angle_gamma   90.00
#
_symmetry.space_group_name_H-M   'P 1'
#
loop_
_entity.id
_entity.type
_entity.pdbx_description
1 polymer ?
#
loop_
_entity_poly.entity_id
_entity_poly.type
_entity_poly.pdbx_seq_one_letter_code
_entity_poly.pdbx_strand_id
1 'polypeptide(L)'
;MAPGYPTGLSPHQQVLETSSVNKEKRKMSTSSLKPPAMETIQQLLFAPYPSFALMAACQLDVFTPLKDGALTAQELAEKLNVGMSKLRPLLYALVAAKLLTVNDERFANTEESGYYLVQGQPAYTGKRLNIAAKAWPAMLKTAESIRMGVGQAHQEFDFAMMPAENVEALLRGFHAPALATAKMLANNSTFAAL
;
A
#
# COMPACT_ATOMS: atom_id res chain seq x y z
N MET A 1 27.24 47.82 -66.62
CA MET A 1 27.18 48.46 -65.28
C MET A 1 25.75 48.92 -65.06
N ALA A 2 24.96 48.54 -64.06
CA ALA A 2 24.97 47.46 -63.06
C ALA A 2 23.47 47.27 -62.64
N PRO A 3 23.03 46.06 -62.23
CA PRO A 3 21.63 45.80 -61.87
C PRO A 3 21.29 46.37 -60.47
N GLY A 4 20.08 46.95 -60.34
CA GLY A 4 19.55 47.47 -59.09
C GLY A 4 19.12 46.37 -58.12
N TYR A 5 19.62 46.41 -56.89
CA TYR A 5 19.28 45.48 -55.82
C TYR A 5 17.95 45.88 -55.14
N PRO A 6 17.11 44.90 -54.72
CA PRO A 6 15.91 45.17 -53.95
C PRO A 6 16.27 45.61 -52.52
N THR A 7 15.58 46.63 -52.04
CA THR A 7 15.68 47.22 -50.69
C THR A 7 15.16 46.23 -49.65
N GLY A 8 16.06 45.38 -49.14
CA GLY A 8 15.81 44.58 -47.94
C GLY A 8 15.82 45.44 -46.69
N LEU A 9 14.96 45.13 -45.72
CA LEU A 9 14.89 45.79 -44.41
C LEU A 9 16.28 45.88 -43.75
N SER A 10 16.60 47.06 -43.22
CA SER A 10 17.86 47.30 -42.51
C SER A 10 17.98 46.37 -41.28
N PRO A 11 19.19 45.91 -40.91
CA PRO A 11 19.43 45.05 -39.75
C PRO A 11 18.79 45.56 -38.45
N HIS A 12 18.70 46.88 -38.28
CA HIS A 12 18.05 47.48 -37.10
C HIS A 12 16.52 47.29 -37.07
N GLN A 13 15.86 47.17 -38.22
CA GLN A 13 14.41 46.95 -38.29
C GLN A 13 14.05 45.47 -38.04
N GLN A 14 14.88 44.53 -38.47
CA GLN A 14 14.74 43.10 -38.16
C GLN A 14 14.92 42.82 -36.66
N VAL A 15 15.80 43.56 -35.97
CA VAL A 15 16.01 43.43 -34.52
C VAL A 15 14.80 43.95 -33.72
N LEU A 16 14.08 44.97 -34.21
CA LEU A 16 12.90 45.51 -33.55
C LEU A 16 11.64 44.63 -33.74
N GLU A 17 11.46 44.02 -34.91
CA GLU A 17 10.40 43.03 -35.14
C GLU A 17 10.64 41.74 -34.34
N THR A 18 11.88 41.23 -34.33
CA THR A 18 12.23 40.05 -33.52
C THR A 18 12.07 40.34 -32.02
N SER A 19 12.37 41.55 -31.56
CA SER A 19 12.16 41.98 -30.17
C SER A 19 10.68 42.13 -29.79
N SER A 20 9.83 42.57 -30.72
CA SER A 20 8.39 42.73 -30.49
C SER A 20 7.68 41.39 -30.49
N VAL A 21 8.02 40.49 -31.43
CA VAL A 21 7.55 39.10 -31.45
C VAL A 21 8.02 38.32 -30.22
N ASN A 22 9.23 38.57 -29.72
CA ASN A 22 9.70 37.95 -28.46
C ASN A 22 9.01 38.53 -27.22
N LYS A 23 8.65 39.83 -27.21
CA LYS A 23 7.88 40.44 -26.12
C LYS A 23 6.44 39.90 -26.07
N GLU A 24 5.80 39.68 -27.22
CA GLU A 24 4.46 39.08 -27.29
C GLU A 24 4.47 37.61 -26.87
N LYS A 25 5.47 36.82 -27.32
CA LYS A 25 5.67 35.42 -26.88
C LYS A 25 6.01 35.31 -25.39
N ARG A 26 6.73 36.30 -24.83
CA ARG A 26 7.09 36.34 -23.40
C ARG A 26 5.93 36.82 -22.51
N LYS A 27 4.95 37.55 -23.06
CA LYS A 27 3.72 37.93 -22.36
C LYS A 27 2.65 36.83 -22.31
N MET A 28 2.69 35.82 -23.19
CA MET A 28 1.74 34.69 -23.17
C MET A 28 2.19 33.46 -22.35
N SER A 29 3.41 33.45 -21.80
CA SER A 29 3.96 32.26 -21.11
C SER A 29 4.38 32.50 -19.67
N THR A 30 3.73 33.42 -18.98
CA THR A 30 3.75 33.47 -17.51
C THR A 30 2.33 33.26 -16.98
N SER A 31 1.72 32.15 -17.38
CA SER A 31 0.69 31.55 -16.53
C SER A 31 1.40 31.20 -15.22
N SER A 32 0.93 31.78 -14.12
CA SER A 32 1.27 31.34 -12.77
C SER A 32 0.88 29.87 -12.67
N LEU A 33 1.79 28.97 -13.04
CA LEU A 33 1.58 27.53 -13.01
C LEU A 33 1.59 27.13 -11.54
N LYS A 34 0.40 27.10 -10.94
CA LYS A 34 0.17 26.43 -9.67
C LYS A 34 0.78 25.02 -9.79
N PRO A 35 1.65 24.59 -8.86
CA PRO A 35 2.27 23.27 -8.95
C PRO A 35 1.17 22.19 -9.02
N PRO A 36 1.40 21.10 -9.76
CA PRO A 36 0.42 20.02 -9.86
C PRO A 36 0.09 19.48 -8.46
N ALA A 37 -1.16 19.09 -8.25
CA ALA A 37 -1.59 18.49 -7.00
C ALA A 37 -0.84 17.17 -6.77
N MET A 38 -0.34 16.96 -5.54
CA MET A 38 0.48 15.79 -5.19
C MET A 38 -0.34 14.58 -4.75
N GLU A 39 -1.57 14.44 -5.26
CA GLU A 39 -2.60 13.50 -4.79
C GLU A 39 -2.12 12.04 -4.82
N THR A 40 -1.62 11.57 -5.96
CA THR A 40 -1.12 10.20 -6.11
C THR A 40 0.08 9.93 -5.21
N ILE A 41 1.01 10.88 -5.09
CA ILE A 41 2.21 10.73 -4.26
C ILE A 41 1.80 10.64 -2.79
N GLN A 42 0.90 11.51 -2.33
CA GLN A 42 0.39 11.46 -0.96
C GLN A 42 -0.30 10.12 -0.70
N GLN A 43 -1.20 9.69 -1.58
CA GLN A 43 -1.89 8.41 -1.43
C GLN A 43 -0.90 7.25 -1.26
N LEU A 44 0.13 7.18 -2.10
CA LEU A 44 1.14 6.11 -2.03
C LEU A 44 2.03 6.22 -0.79
N LEU A 45 2.35 7.43 -0.32
CA LEU A 45 3.11 7.63 0.93
C LEU A 45 2.35 7.12 2.16
N PHE A 46 1.02 7.28 2.19
CA PHE A 46 0.18 6.85 3.31
C PHE A 46 -0.38 5.43 3.20
N ALA A 47 -0.36 4.83 2.00
CA ALA A 47 -0.90 3.49 1.73
C ALA A 47 -0.38 2.36 2.66
N PRO A 48 0.89 2.38 3.13
CA PRO A 48 1.38 1.34 4.04
C PRO A 48 0.75 1.37 5.44
N TYR A 49 0.32 2.55 5.93
CA TYR A 49 -0.07 2.71 7.34
C TYR A 49 -1.29 1.87 7.76
N PRO A 50 -2.39 1.77 6.98
CA PRO A 50 -3.48 0.86 7.30
C PRO A 50 -3.04 -0.61 7.36
N SER A 51 -2.10 -1.02 6.50
CA SER A 51 -1.55 -2.39 6.49
C SER A 51 -0.75 -2.70 7.75
N PHE A 52 0.06 -1.74 8.23
CA PHE A 52 0.78 -1.88 9.50
C PHE A 52 -0.14 -1.87 10.71
N ALA A 53 -1.20 -1.05 10.70
CA ALA A 53 -2.21 -1.06 11.75
C ALA A 53 -2.92 -2.42 11.84
N LEU A 54 -3.37 -2.97 10.71
CA LEU A 54 -3.96 -4.31 10.64
C LEU A 54 -3.00 -5.38 11.16
N MET A 55 -1.72 -5.32 10.76
CA MET A 55 -0.72 -6.28 11.24
C MET A 55 -0.53 -6.22 12.76
N ALA A 56 -0.37 -5.02 13.32
CA ALA A 56 -0.22 -4.85 14.77
C ALA A 56 -1.46 -5.35 15.52
N ALA A 57 -2.66 -5.08 14.99
CA ALA A 57 -3.92 -5.54 15.57
C ALA A 57 -4.04 -7.07 15.59
N CYS A 58 -3.59 -7.76 14.52
CA CYS A 58 -3.56 -9.21 14.49
C CYS A 58 -2.52 -9.80 15.46
N GLN A 59 -1.34 -9.20 15.58
CA GLN A 59 -0.31 -9.64 16.52
C GLN A 59 -0.75 -9.48 17.99
N LEU A 60 -1.50 -8.42 18.29
CA LEU A 60 -2.08 -8.15 19.59
C LEU A 60 -3.42 -8.87 19.83
N ASP A 61 -3.94 -9.61 18.84
CA ASP A 61 -5.25 -10.26 18.91
C ASP A 61 -6.43 -9.31 19.24
N VAL A 62 -6.43 -8.10 18.70
CA VAL A 62 -7.43 -7.05 19.01
C VAL A 62 -8.87 -7.46 18.68
N PHE A 63 -9.07 -8.23 17.61
CA PHE A 63 -10.41 -8.55 17.10
C PHE A 63 -11.12 -9.63 17.91
N THR A 64 -10.39 -10.55 18.54
CA THR A 64 -10.98 -11.71 19.23
C THR A 64 -11.76 -11.32 20.49
N PRO A 65 -11.28 -10.42 21.37
CA PRO A 65 -12.06 -9.90 22.49
C PRO A 65 -13.36 -9.20 22.10
N LEU A 66 -13.44 -8.67 20.87
CA LEU A 66 -14.60 -7.93 20.35
C LEU A 66 -15.67 -8.84 19.75
N LYS A 67 -15.46 -10.17 19.73
CA LYS A 67 -16.41 -11.13 19.14
C LYS A 67 -17.78 -11.12 19.84
N ASP A 68 -17.79 -10.86 21.15
CA ASP A 68 -18.98 -10.96 22.00
C ASP A 68 -19.66 -9.59 22.23
N GLY A 69 -19.09 -8.50 21.69
CA GLY A 69 -19.65 -7.16 21.81
C GLY A 69 -18.61 -6.04 21.82
N ALA A 70 -19.13 -4.80 21.83
CA ALA A 70 -18.31 -3.60 21.78
C ALA A 70 -17.64 -3.29 23.13
N LEU A 71 -16.34 -3.00 23.12
CA LEU A 71 -15.54 -2.73 24.31
C LEU A 71 -14.91 -1.34 24.29
N THR A 72 -14.69 -0.75 25.45
CA THR A 72 -13.89 0.48 25.58
C THR A 72 -12.41 0.19 25.33
N ALA A 73 -11.63 1.23 25.05
CA ALA A 73 -10.17 1.09 24.92
C ALA A 73 -9.51 0.57 26.22
N GLN A 74 -10.09 0.89 27.38
CA GLN A 74 -9.60 0.40 28.67
C GLN A 74 -9.89 -1.10 28.85
N GLU A 75 -11.14 -1.52 28.60
CA GLU A 75 -11.55 -2.93 28.66
C GLU A 75 -10.71 -3.80 27.71
N LEU A 76 -10.41 -3.29 26.49
CA LEU A 76 -9.51 -3.96 25.55
C LEU A 76 -8.08 -4.02 26.06
N ALA A 77 -7.55 -2.92 26.58
CA ALA A 77 -6.18 -2.88 27.10
C ALA A 77 -5.96 -3.90 28.22
N GLU A 78 -6.94 -4.06 29.11
CA GLU A 78 -6.94 -5.04 30.19
C GLU A 78 -6.96 -6.48 29.64
N LYS A 79 -7.85 -6.78 28.68
CA LYS A 79 -7.92 -8.12 28.05
C LYS A 79 -6.67 -8.49 27.27
N LEU A 80 -6.01 -7.51 26.66
CA LEU A 80 -4.81 -7.70 25.85
C LEU A 80 -3.50 -7.59 26.65
N ASN A 81 -3.57 -7.22 27.94
CA ASN A 81 -2.41 -6.95 28.79
C ASN A 81 -1.43 -5.91 28.19
N VAL A 82 -1.96 -4.78 27.70
CA VAL A 82 -1.18 -3.69 27.10
C VAL A 82 -1.54 -2.33 27.69
N GLY A 83 -0.70 -1.32 27.45
CA GLY A 83 -0.98 0.05 27.87
C GLY A 83 -2.06 0.72 27.02
N MET A 84 -3.15 1.16 27.65
CA MET A 84 -4.28 1.85 27.00
C MET A 84 -3.83 3.06 26.16
N SER A 85 -2.88 3.87 26.65
CA SER A 85 -2.41 5.08 25.96
C SER A 85 -1.77 4.81 24.61
N LYS A 86 -1.15 3.62 24.44
CA LYS A 86 -0.55 3.18 23.18
C LYS A 86 -1.53 2.38 22.31
N LEU A 87 -2.48 1.68 22.93
CA LEU A 87 -3.52 0.95 22.20
C LEU A 87 -4.53 1.91 21.53
N ARG A 88 -4.93 2.98 22.20
CA ARG A 88 -5.98 3.89 21.72
C ARG A 88 -5.71 4.44 20.30
N PRO A 89 -4.52 4.98 19.96
CA PRO A 89 -4.22 5.41 18.59
C PRO A 89 -4.36 4.30 17.54
N LEU A 90 -3.97 3.06 17.88
CA LEU A 90 -4.13 1.92 17.00
C LEU A 90 -5.61 1.64 16.73
N LEU A 91 -6.48 1.68 17.76
CA LEU A 91 -7.91 1.46 17.58
C LEU A 91 -8.54 2.49 16.63
N TYR A 92 -8.18 3.77 16.75
CA TYR A 92 -8.65 4.79 15.81
C TYR A 92 -8.08 4.62 14.39
N ALA A 93 -6.84 4.17 14.24
CA ALA A 93 -6.29 3.83 12.94
C ALA A 93 -7.07 2.68 12.28
N LEU A 94 -7.49 1.68 13.06
CA LEU A 94 -8.35 0.58 12.57
C LEU A 94 -9.76 1.05 12.21
N VAL A 95 -10.32 2.01 12.94
CA VAL A 95 -11.59 2.66 12.58
C VAL A 95 -11.44 3.41 11.24
N ALA A 96 -10.39 4.20 11.08
CA ALA A 96 -10.10 4.91 9.82
C ALA A 96 -9.88 3.93 8.65
N ALA A 97 -9.30 2.76 8.93
CA ALA A 97 -9.13 1.67 7.98
C ALA A 97 -10.41 0.84 7.74
N LYS A 98 -11.54 1.18 8.38
CA LYS A 98 -12.84 0.49 8.28
C LYS A 98 -12.83 -0.96 8.77
N LEU A 99 -11.91 -1.29 9.68
CA LEU A 99 -11.82 -2.59 10.32
C LEU A 99 -12.54 -2.64 11.67
N LEU A 100 -12.76 -1.48 12.29
CA LEU A 100 -13.55 -1.32 13.50
C LEU A 100 -14.59 -0.20 13.31
N THR A 101 -15.65 -0.24 14.09
CA THR A 101 -16.55 0.90 14.31
C THR A 101 -16.36 1.45 15.72
N VAL A 102 -16.63 2.73 15.94
CA VAL A 102 -16.65 3.32 17.28
C VAL A 102 -17.94 4.11 17.49
N ASN A 103 -18.67 3.78 18.56
CA ASN A 103 -19.86 4.49 19.04
C ASN A 103 -19.73 4.68 20.54
N ASP A 104 -19.94 5.90 21.05
CA ASP A 104 -19.84 6.22 22.49
C ASP A 104 -18.55 5.67 23.16
N GLU A 105 -17.41 5.88 22.50
CA GLU A 105 -16.08 5.36 22.91
C GLU A 105 -15.95 3.83 23.03
N ARG A 106 -16.94 3.08 22.53
CA ARG A 106 -16.89 1.61 22.42
C ARG A 106 -16.56 1.19 21.00
N PHE A 107 -15.53 0.35 20.88
CA PHE A 107 -15.04 -0.21 19.64
C PHE A 107 -15.69 -1.57 19.38
N ALA A 108 -16.08 -1.83 18.13
CA ALA A 108 -16.62 -3.12 17.70
C ALA A 108 -16.01 -3.55 16.36
N ASN A 109 -15.99 -4.85 16.12
CA ASN A 109 -15.63 -5.39 14.81
C ASN A 109 -16.66 -4.95 13.75
N THR A 110 -16.19 -4.69 12.54
CA THR A 110 -17.07 -4.69 11.37
C THR A 110 -17.46 -6.12 11.01
N GLU A 111 -18.43 -6.31 10.12
CA GLU A 111 -18.80 -7.65 9.63
C GLU A 111 -17.58 -8.37 9.03
N GLU A 112 -16.76 -7.65 8.26
CA GLU A 112 -15.55 -8.19 7.64
C GLU A 112 -14.50 -8.64 8.67
N SER A 113 -14.15 -7.77 9.63
CA SER A 113 -13.14 -8.11 10.63
C SER A 113 -13.63 -9.16 11.63
N GLY A 114 -14.91 -9.14 11.99
CA GLY A 114 -15.54 -10.15 12.84
C GLY A 114 -15.52 -11.54 12.21
N TYR A 115 -15.66 -11.63 10.89
CA TYR A 115 -15.66 -12.91 10.18
C TYR A 115 -14.24 -13.43 9.89
N TYR A 116 -13.31 -12.57 9.45
CA TYR A 116 -12.00 -13.00 8.97
C TYR A 116 -10.84 -12.83 9.96
N LEU A 117 -10.99 -12.01 11.00
CA LEU A 117 -9.87 -11.61 11.88
C LEU A 117 -10.03 -12.08 13.33
N VAL A 118 -11.12 -12.75 13.68
CA VAL A 118 -11.31 -13.40 14.99
C VAL A 118 -10.58 -14.75 15.02
N GLN A 119 -9.68 -14.93 15.97
CA GLN A 119 -8.95 -16.20 16.13
C GLN A 119 -9.88 -17.35 16.51
N GLY A 120 -9.56 -18.54 16.00
CA GLY A 120 -10.35 -19.76 16.21
C GLY A 120 -11.51 -19.92 15.22
N GLN A 121 -11.87 -18.90 14.44
CA GLN A 121 -12.86 -19.04 13.38
C GLN A 121 -12.28 -19.82 12.19
N PRO A 122 -13.07 -20.68 11.51
CA PRO A 122 -12.62 -21.42 10.32
C PRO A 122 -12.11 -20.51 9.19
N ALA A 123 -12.67 -19.31 9.06
CA ALA A 123 -12.30 -18.32 8.05
C ALA A 123 -11.12 -17.43 8.46
N TYR A 124 -10.48 -17.67 9.61
CA TYR A 124 -9.44 -16.79 10.14
C TYR A 124 -8.26 -16.63 9.16
N THR A 125 -8.07 -15.41 8.68
CA THR A 125 -7.08 -15.05 7.65
C THR A 125 -5.83 -14.37 8.24
N GLY A 126 -5.83 -14.03 9.54
CA GLY A 126 -4.73 -13.29 10.18
C GLY A 126 -3.36 -13.97 10.06
N LYS A 127 -3.31 -15.30 9.93
CA LYS A 127 -2.05 -16.03 9.65
C LYS A 127 -1.37 -15.61 8.35
N ARG A 128 -2.13 -15.15 7.34
CA ARG A 128 -1.57 -14.67 6.07
C ARG A 128 -0.80 -13.37 6.23
N LEU A 129 -1.20 -12.51 7.16
CA LEU A 129 -0.47 -11.27 7.46
C LEU A 129 0.92 -11.57 8.02
N ASN A 130 1.09 -12.65 8.79
CA ASN A 130 2.41 -13.07 9.27
C ASN A 130 3.35 -13.48 8.13
N ILE A 131 2.82 -14.04 7.04
CA ILE A 131 3.61 -14.36 5.84
C ILE A 131 3.97 -13.07 5.10
N ALA A 132 2.99 -12.19 4.90
CA ALA A 132 3.21 -10.89 4.26
C ALA A 132 4.27 -10.06 5.01
N ALA A 133 4.23 -10.08 6.36
CA ALA A 133 5.20 -9.43 7.22
C ALA A 133 6.64 -9.92 6.99
N LYS A 134 6.83 -11.22 6.73
CA LYS A 134 8.14 -11.78 6.36
C LYS A 134 8.58 -11.34 4.96
N ALA A 135 7.64 -11.08 4.05
CA ALA A 135 7.94 -10.65 2.68
C ALA A 135 8.17 -9.14 2.54
N TRP A 136 7.57 -8.30 3.38
CA TRP A 136 7.72 -6.84 3.26
C TRP A 136 9.16 -6.33 3.33
N PRO A 137 10.04 -6.81 4.25
CA PRO A 137 11.45 -6.42 4.26
C PRO A 137 12.15 -6.70 2.91
N ALA A 138 11.82 -7.82 2.27
CA ALA A 138 12.33 -8.15 0.94
C ALA A 138 11.86 -7.15 -0.12
N MET A 139 10.60 -6.71 -0.08
CA MET A 139 10.08 -5.70 -1.01
C MET A 139 10.80 -4.35 -0.86
N LEU A 140 11.26 -3.99 0.35
CA LEU A 140 12.02 -2.76 0.57
C LEU A 140 13.40 -2.80 -0.12
N LYS A 141 13.93 -3.99 -0.44
CA LYS A 141 15.19 -4.17 -1.18
C LYS A 141 15.03 -4.14 -2.71
N THR A 142 13.86 -3.78 -3.25
CA THR A 142 13.60 -3.77 -4.70
C THR A 142 14.57 -2.88 -5.48
N ALA A 143 14.79 -1.65 -5.03
CA ALA A 143 15.68 -0.71 -5.73
C ALA A 143 17.14 -1.20 -5.73
N GLU A 144 17.59 -1.77 -4.62
CA GLU A 144 18.93 -2.36 -4.50
C GLU A 144 19.09 -3.59 -5.40
N SER A 145 18.07 -4.45 -5.44
CA SER A 145 18.03 -5.62 -6.32
C SER A 145 18.17 -5.26 -7.79
N ILE A 146 17.49 -4.19 -8.22
CA ILE A 146 17.61 -3.68 -9.59
C ILE A 146 19.02 -3.14 -9.85
N ARG A 147 19.58 -2.34 -8.93
CA ARG A 147 20.94 -1.78 -9.08
C ARG A 147 22.01 -2.86 -9.21
N MET A 148 21.87 -3.93 -8.45
CA MET A 148 22.86 -5.02 -8.39
C MET A 148 22.62 -6.12 -9.40
N GLY A 149 21.47 -6.12 -10.10
CA GLY A 149 21.10 -7.18 -11.05
C GLY A 149 20.81 -8.54 -10.43
N VAL A 150 20.71 -8.63 -9.10
CA VAL A 150 20.44 -9.86 -8.34
C VAL A 150 19.57 -9.55 -7.13
N GLY A 151 18.61 -10.42 -6.83
CA GLY A 151 17.65 -10.22 -5.73
C GLY A 151 18.33 -10.12 -4.37
N GLN A 152 18.30 -8.95 -3.73
CA GLN A 152 18.98 -8.72 -2.44
C GLN A 152 18.25 -9.32 -1.23
N ALA A 153 17.03 -9.81 -1.44
CA ALA A 153 16.31 -10.60 -0.44
C ALA A 153 16.62 -12.10 -0.48
N HIS A 154 17.57 -12.53 -1.33
CA HIS A 154 17.87 -13.95 -1.58
C HIS A 154 18.13 -14.76 -0.30
N GLN A 155 18.84 -14.20 0.69
CA GLN A 155 19.16 -14.93 1.93
C GLN A 155 17.91 -15.29 2.77
N GLU A 156 16.86 -14.47 2.71
CA GLU A 156 15.63 -14.69 3.49
C GLU A 156 14.66 -15.67 2.80
N PHE A 157 14.83 -15.88 1.48
CA PHE A 157 13.96 -16.72 0.65
C PHE A 157 14.73 -17.80 -0.13
N ASP A 158 15.95 -18.14 0.31
CA ASP A 158 16.68 -19.28 -0.21
C ASP A 158 16.09 -20.56 0.40
N PHE A 159 15.12 -21.14 -0.31
CA PHE A 159 14.46 -22.38 0.10
C PHE A 159 15.42 -23.56 0.25
N ALA A 160 16.56 -23.55 -0.43
CA ALA A 160 17.56 -24.62 -0.30
C ALA A 160 18.34 -24.50 1.01
N MET A 161 18.50 -23.29 1.53
CA MET A 161 19.24 -23.00 2.76
C MET A 161 18.33 -22.73 3.97
N MET A 162 17.01 -22.70 3.76
CA MET A 162 16.02 -22.44 4.81
C MET A 162 15.84 -23.67 5.72
N PRO A 163 15.81 -23.51 7.07
CA PRO A 163 15.48 -24.60 7.98
C PRO A 163 14.10 -25.21 7.66
N ALA A 164 13.98 -26.54 7.76
CA ALA A 164 12.75 -27.26 7.40
C ALA A 164 11.50 -26.76 8.14
N GLU A 165 11.64 -26.36 9.40
CA GLU A 165 10.58 -25.74 10.21
C GLU A 165 10.05 -24.43 9.61
N ASN A 166 10.91 -23.63 9.00
CA ASN A 166 10.55 -22.35 8.39
C ASN A 166 9.88 -22.56 7.03
N VAL A 167 10.32 -23.55 6.26
CA VAL A 167 9.65 -23.99 5.02
C VAL A 167 8.26 -24.51 5.34
N GLU A 168 8.13 -25.36 6.35
CA GLU A 168 6.83 -25.89 6.77
C GLU A 168 5.88 -24.78 7.23
N ALA A 169 6.34 -23.85 8.07
CA ALA A 169 5.55 -22.72 8.52
C ALA A 169 5.05 -21.85 7.34
N LEU A 170 5.90 -21.64 6.33
CA LEU A 170 5.53 -20.93 5.11
C LEU A 170 4.46 -21.69 4.32
N LEU A 171 4.67 -22.98 4.05
CA LEU A 171 3.75 -23.83 3.29
C LEU A 171 2.38 -23.96 3.98
N ARG A 172 2.36 -24.13 5.30
CA ARG A 172 1.12 -24.14 6.11
C ARG A 172 0.34 -22.83 5.94
N GLY A 173 1.05 -21.72 5.84
CA GLY A 173 0.45 -20.41 5.60
C GLY A 173 -0.20 -20.25 4.22
N PHE A 174 0.31 -20.95 3.19
CA PHE A 174 -0.26 -20.96 1.83
C PHE A 174 -1.31 -22.05 1.60
N HIS A 175 -1.44 -23.03 2.51
CA HIS A 175 -2.29 -24.19 2.32
C HIS A 175 -3.77 -23.84 2.10
N ALA A 176 -4.37 -23.03 2.97
CA ALA A 176 -5.78 -22.65 2.85
C ALA A 176 -6.09 -21.85 1.57
N PRO A 177 -5.30 -20.82 1.19
CA PRO A 177 -5.43 -20.16 -0.12
C PRO A 177 -5.27 -21.11 -1.31
N ALA A 178 -4.29 -22.02 -1.27
CA ALA A 178 -4.06 -22.98 -2.34
C ALA A 178 -5.25 -23.93 -2.51
N LEU A 179 -5.83 -24.44 -1.41
CA LEU A 179 -7.04 -25.26 -1.44
C LEU A 179 -8.26 -24.49 -1.95
N ALA A 180 -8.46 -23.25 -1.53
CA ALA A 180 -9.56 -22.42 -2.02
C ALA A 180 -9.46 -22.20 -3.54
N THR A 181 -8.25 -21.90 -4.02
CA THR A 181 -7.96 -21.75 -5.45
C THR A 181 -8.16 -23.07 -6.20
N ALA A 182 -7.70 -24.20 -5.66
CA ALA A 182 -7.89 -25.51 -6.26
C ALA A 182 -9.38 -25.87 -6.41
N LYS A 183 -10.21 -25.57 -5.39
CA LYS A 183 -11.68 -25.76 -5.47
C LYS A 183 -12.31 -24.86 -6.54
N MET A 184 -11.88 -23.61 -6.64
CA MET A 184 -12.35 -22.71 -7.71
C MET A 184 -11.98 -23.24 -9.10
N LEU A 185 -10.75 -23.72 -9.27
CA LEU A 185 -10.28 -24.30 -10.52
C LEU A 185 -11.02 -25.60 -10.87
N ALA A 186 -11.28 -26.47 -9.89
CA ALA A 186 -12.04 -27.71 -10.09
C ALA A 186 -13.50 -27.45 -10.52
N ASN A 187 -14.08 -26.33 -10.07
CA ASN A 187 -15.43 -25.91 -10.46
C ASN A 187 -15.47 -25.16 -11.80
N ASN A 188 -14.31 -24.82 -12.38
CA ASN A 188 -14.23 -24.29 -13.75
C ASN A 188 -14.28 -25.45 -14.74
N SER A 189 -15.29 -25.43 -15.61
CA SER A 189 -15.67 -26.51 -16.52
C SER A 189 -14.61 -26.92 -17.55
N THR A 190 -13.50 -26.19 -17.65
CA THR A 190 -12.41 -26.45 -18.58
C THR A 190 -11.61 -27.73 -18.24
N PHE A 191 -11.66 -28.19 -16.99
CA PHE A 191 -10.98 -29.41 -16.53
C PHE A 191 -11.88 -30.65 -16.48
N ALA A 192 -13.19 -30.52 -16.74
CA ALA A 192 -14.13 -31.65 -16.74
C ALA A 192 -14.12 -32.45 -18.05
N ALA A 193 -13.27 -32.09 -19.01
CA ALA A 193 -13.21 -32.66 -20.37
C ALA A 193 -11.86 -33.33 -20.72
N LEU A 194 -11.02 -33.63 -19.73
CA LEU A 194 -9.81 -34.46 -19.86
C LEU A 194 -10.00 -35.77 -19.10
#